data_AF-A0A935R5W7-F1
#
_entry.id   AF-A0A935R5W7-F1
#
_cell.length_a   1.000
_cell.length_b   1.000
_cell.length_c   1.000
_cell.angle_alpha   90.00
_cell.angle_beta   90.00
_cell.angle_gamma   90.00
#
_symmetry.space_group_name_H-M   'P 1'
#
loop_
_entity.id
_entity.type
_entity.pdbx_description
1 polymer ?
#
loop_
_entity_poly.entity_id
_entity_poly.type
_entity_poly.pdbx_seq_one_letter_code
_entity_poly.pdbx_strand_id
1 'polypeptide(L)'
;MQNVRAPLLALILLGLSALVACDDEIRLPQNTPPVVTDDSGADDTGPPATGYCALTQLIASQCVFCHNPAGGPAGGLDLETDPIAAMVGVPSSLYDGRTLVVAGDSGASFLMTKLRGEQSATEGDPMPPQGANDTSVTDKIAAWIDDGAVKDCDDVVPTDYHPEGYDKPKVHGMEAKLHEQTCTDCHGADLAGSSVAPSCDTCHEDGWRTDCTFCHGGIDNTTGAPPEDIDDNSDESSLAFRAHSRHVETNTHTAFDCSSCHVKPTDVLSAGHLFDATPAIAEVSFLDGLSDKGKYAGNGSCSTLYCHGNGQGDNGSVTHTAAPLACDACHPGASSGRDAWDTMSGAHEDHLREGITCQDCHSDTTTNGTTVATPAKHVNGVADFVPPYGASLTRNSGTGTCTGTCHTETHSAERWD
;
A
#
# COMPACT_ATOMS: atom_id res chain seq x y z
N MET A 1 -37.44 23.54 -76.37
CA MET A 1 -36.01 23.65 -76.77
C MET A 1 -35.37 24.70 -75.87
N GLN A 2 -34.17 24.40 -75.36
CA GLN A 2 -33.22 25.25 -74.63
C GLN A 2 -33.45 25.57 -73.13
N ASN A 3 -32.42 25.22 -72.35
CA ASN A 3 -31.83 25.91 -71.17
C ASN A 3 -32.66 25.96 -69.86
N VAL A 4 -32.14 25.86 -68.62
CA VAL A 4 -30.78 25.90 -68.03
C VAL A 4 -30.85 25.37 -66.55
N ARG A 5 -29.68 25.09 -65.97
CA ARG A 5 -29.36 24.48 -64.66
C ARG A 5 -29.73 25.26 -63.36
N ALA A 6 -29.89 24.47 -62.27
CA ALA A 6 -29.50 24.65 -60.84
C ALA A 6 -30.30 25.64 -59.93
N PRO A 7 -30.28 25.53 -58.56
CA PRO A 7 -29.48 24.64 -57.69
C PRO A 7 -30.25 23.84 -56.58
N LEU A 8 -29.52 22.88 -55.99
CA LEU A 8 -29.84 22.10 -54.79
C LEU A 8 -29.92 22.97 -53.52
N LEU A 9 -30.92 22.72 -52.68
CA LEU A 9 -31.03 23.22 -51.31
C LEU A 9 -31.15 22.06 -50.33
N ALA A 10 -30.54 22.26 -49.17
CA ALA A 10 -30.12 21.29 -48.16
C ALA A 10 -31.23 20.51 -47.45
N LEU A 11 -30.92 19.29 -47.03
CA LEU A 11 -31.52 18.67 -45.84
C LEU A 11 -30.41 18.13 -44.94
N ILE A 12 -30.42 18.62 -43.70
CA ILE A 12 -29.48 18.41 -42.62
C ILE A 12 -29.69 16.99 -42.05
N LEU A 13 -28.63 16.17 -42.03
CA LEU A 13 -28.57 14.95 -41.25
C LEU A 13 -27.63 15.20 -40.06
N LEU A 14 -28.18 15.17 -38.84
CA LEU A 14 -27.44 15.17 -37.58
C LEU A 14 -26.66 13.85 -37.47
N GLY A 15 -25.35 13.92 -37.71
CA GLY A 15 -24.41 12.83 -37.40
C GLY A 15 -24.06 12.85 -35.92
N LEU A 16 -24.48 11.81 -35.21
CA LEU A 16 -24.07 11.51 -33.84
C LEU A 16 -22.69 10.82 -33.91
N SER A 17 -21.69 11.44 -33.31
CA SER A 17 -20.32 10.96 -33.20
C SER A 17 -20.26 9.69 -32.35
N ALA A 18 -19.94 8.56 -32.96
CA ALA A 18 -19.55 7.36 -32.22
C ALA A 18 -18.08 7.49 -31.81
N LEU A 19 -17.85 7.56 -30.49
CA LEU A 19 -16.56 7.26 -29.88
C LEU A 19 -16.18 5.83 -30.27
N VAL A 20 -15.06 5.69 -30.96
CA VAL A 20 -14.40 4.40 -31.17
C VAL A 20 -13.75 4.03 -29.85
N ALA A 21 -14.40 3.16 -29.07
CA ALA A 21 -13.74 2.35 -28.07
C ALA A 21 -13.11 1.17 -28.81
N CYS A 22 -11.80 0.99 -28.67
CA CYS A 22 -11.12 -0.22 -29.09
C CYS A 22 -11.52 -1.35 -28.14
N ASP A 23 -12.46 -2.20 -28.57
CA ASP A 23 -12.61 -3.56 -28.07
C ASP A 23 -11.47 -4.40 -28.67
N ASP A 24 -10.50 -4.77 -27.84
CA ASP A 24 -9.59 -5.90 -28.11
C ASP A 24 -9.67 -6.85 -26.91
N GLU A 25 -10.66 -7.75 -26.98
CA GLU A 25 -10.75 -8.96 -26.18
C GLU A 25 -9.54 -9.86 -26.48
N ILE A 26 -8.44 -9.63 -25.76
CA ILE A 26 -7.35 -10.59 -25.65
C ILE A 26 -7.84 -11.77 -24.82
N ARG A 27 -8.16 -12.86 -25.52
CA ARG A 27 -8.35 -14.19 -24.95
C ARG A 27 -7.06 -14.64 -24.25
N LEU A 28 -7.04 -14.54 -22.92
CA LEU A 28 -6.10 -15.28 -22.09
C LEU A 28 -6.52 -16.77 -22.03
N PRO A 29 -5.57 -17.72 -22.07
CA PRO A 29 -5.89 -19.14 -21.86
C PRO A 29 -6.41 -19.33 -20.42
N GLN A 30 -7.59 -19.93 -20.30
CA GLN A 30 -8.14 -20.36 -19.02
C GLN A 30 -7.31 -21.54 -18.48
N ASN A 31 -6.29 -21.24 -17.70
CA ASN A 31 -5.78 -22.18 -16.71
C ASN A 31 -6.72 -22.08 -15.51
N THR A 32 -7.63 -23.06 -15.40
CA THR A 32 -8.36 -23.29 -14.16
C THR A 32 -7.38 -23.65 -13.05
N PRO A 33 -7.29 -22.86 -11.96
CA PRO A 33 -6.63 -23.31 -10.73
C PRO A 33 -7.35 -24.55 -10.20
N PRO A 34 -6.68 -25.44 -9.42
CA PRO A 34 -7.40 -26.46 -8.68
C PRO A 34 -8.46 -25.78 -7.82
N VAL A 35 -9.69 -26.29 -7.90
CA VAL A 35 -10.78 -25.93 -6.99
C VAL A 35 -10.31 -26.31 -5.59
N VAL A 36 -9.81 -25.33 -4.84
CA VAL A 36 -9.82 -25.40 -3.38
C VAL A 36 -11.29 -25.23 -3.04
N THR A 37 -11.91 -26.33 -2.64
CA THR A 37 -13.24 -26.26 -2.04
C THR A 37 -13.13 -25.30 -0.87
N ASP A 38 -13.91 -24.21 -0.89
CA ASP A 38 -14.21 -23.51 0.33
C ASP A 38 -14.78 -24.54 1.30
N ASP A 39 -14.14 -24.66 2.47
CA ASP A 39 -14.79 -25.23 3.64
C ASP A 39 -15.40 -24.06 4.40
N SER A 40 -16.38 -23.40 3.78
CA SER A 40 -17.29 -22.52 4.49
C SER A 40 -18.50 -23.35 4.97
N GLY A 41 -18.26 -24.28 5.90
CA GLY A 41 -19.37 -24.96 6.57
C GLY A 41 -19.05 -26.26 7.27
N ALA A 42 -18.27 -26.23 8.35
CA ALA A 42 -18.27 -27.30 9.35
C ALA A 42 -18.04 -26.75 10.77
N ASP A 43 -19.15 -26.50 11.47
CA ASP A 43 -19.34 -26.52 12.92
C ASP A 43 -18.09 -26.25 13.80
N ASP A 44 -17.75 -24.97 13.91
CA ASP A 44 -16.74 -24.42 14.82
C ASP A 44 -17.28 -24.45 16.27
N THR A 45 -17.24 -25.63 16.89
CA THR A 45 -17.55 -25.83 18.31
C THR A 45 -16.34 -26.40 19.07
N GLY A 46 -15.20 -25.73 18.95
CA GLY A 46 -14.27 -25.64 20.08
C GLY A 46 -14.92 -24.78 21.19
N PRO A 47 -14.73 -25.08 22.48
CA PRO A 47 -15.27 -24.21 23.53
C PRO A 47 -14.69 -22.79 23.33
N PRO A 48 -15.50 -21.72 23.39
CA PRO A 48 -14.99 -20.37 23.20
C PRO A 48 -13.94 -20.07 24.28
N ALA A 49 -12.84 -19.42 23.92
CA ALA A 49 -11.95 -18.79 24.89
C ALA A 49 -12.77 -17.84 25.77
N THR A 50 -12.93 -18.17 27.05
CA THR A 50 -13.72 -17.40 28.03
C THR A 50 -12.81 -16.55 28.92
N GLY A 51 -13.35 -15.47 29.47
CA GLY A 51 -12.72 -14.73 30.56
C GLY A 51 -11.69 -13.66 30.16
N TYR A 52 -10.76 -13.38 31.08
CA TYR A 52 -9.87 -12.20 31.03
C TYR A 52 -8.88 -12.22 29.85
N CYS A 53 -8.37 -13.41 29.49
CA CYS A 53 -7.38 -13.56 28.42
C CYS A 53 -7.96 -13.25 27.01
N ALA A 54 -9.25 -13.51 26.77
CA ALA A 54 -9.93 -13.09 25.53
C ALA A 54 -10.22 -11.57 25.52
N LEU A 55 -10.42 -10.98 26.71
CA LEU A 55 -10.65 -9.56 26.87
C LEU A 55 -9.38 -8.73 26.63
N THR A 56 -8.20 -9.20 27.04
CA THR A 56 -6.95 -8.42 26.86
C THR A 56 -6.60 -8.22 25.40
N GLN A 57 -6.80 -9.22 24.54
CA GLN A 57 -6.61 -9.09 23.09
C GLN A 57 -7.58 -8.07 22.48
N LEU A 58 -8.82 -8.07 22.95
CA LEU A 58 -9.85 -7.12 22.51
C LEU A 58 -9.52 -5.69 22.96
N ILE A 59 -9.03 -5.51 24.19
CA ILE A 59 -8.61 -4.21 24.72
C ILE A 59 -7.43 -3.67 23.91
N ALA A 60 -6.41 -4.49 23.64
CA ALA A 60 -5.24 -4.09 22.86
C ALA A 60 -5.62 -3.68 21.43
N SER A 61 -6.42 -4.49 20.74
CA SER A 61 -6.79 -4.26 19.33
C SER A 61 -7.79 -3.14 19.10
N GLN A 62 -8.73 -2.90 20.03
CA GLN A 62 -9.86 -2.00 19.77
C GLN A 62 -9.95 -0.79 20.72
N CYS A 63 -9.27 -0.82 21.88
CA CYS A 63 -9.45 0.19 22.92
C CYS A 63 -8.20 1.02 23.18
N VAL A 64 -7.01 0.40 23.20
CA VAL A 64 -5.74 1.06 23.58
C VAL A 64 -5.38 2.23 22.63
N PHE A 65 -5.77 2.16 21.36
CA PHE A 65 -5.54 3.26 20.40
C PHE A 65 -6.05 4.62 20.89
N CYS A 66 -7.19 4.66 21.60
CA CYS A 66 -7.74 5.88 22.19
C CYS A 66 -7.44 6.01 23.70
N HIS A 67 -7.11 4.91 24.38
CA HIS A 67 -6.96 4.81 25.84
C HIS A 67 -5.51 4.56 26.28
N ASN A 68 -4.54 5.10 25.54
CA ASN A 68 -3.12 5.03 25.89
C ASN A 68 -2.62 6.29 26.63
N PRO A 69 -1.59 6.16 27.48
CA PRO A 69 -0.98 7.28 28.20
C PRO A 69 -0.18 8.23 27.29
N ALA A 70 0.32 7.77 26.14
CA ALA A 70 1.17 8.56 25.24
C ALA A 70 0.42 9.69 24.51
N GLY A 71 -0.85 9.48 24.19
CA GLY A 71 -1.73 10.43 23.49
C GLY A 71 -2.65 11.24 24.41
N GLY A 72 -2.63 10.99 25.72
CA GLY A 72 -3.62 11.49 26.67
C GLY A 72 -4.87 10.60 26.66
N PRO A 73 -5.07 9.74 27.68
CA PRO A 73 -6.09 8.71 27.61
C PRO A 73 -7.48 9.31 27.52
N ALA A 74 -8.28 8.86 26.54
CA ALA A 74 -9.65 9.31 26.39
C ALA A 74 -10.43 9.08 27.70
N GLY A 75 -11.09 10.14 28.18
CA GLY A 75 -11.82 10.10 29.45
C GLY A 75 -10.94 9.90 30.70
N GLY A 76 -9.61 10.05 30.58
CA GLY A 76 -8.66 9.78 31.67
C GLY A 76 -8.48 8.30 31.99
N LEU A 77 -8.91 7.40 31.10
CA LEU A 77 -8.84 5.95 31.28
C LEU A 77 -7.64 5.36 30.52
N ASP A 78 -6.62 4.92 31.26
CA ASP A 78 -5.44 4.22 30.73
C ASP A 78 -5.70 2.70 30.74
N LEU A 79 -5.77 2.10 29.55
CA LEU A 79 -5.97 0.67 29.37
C LEU A 79 -4.70 -0.08 28.95
N GLU A 80 -3.58 0.62 28.75
CA GLU A 80 -2.31 0.04 28.34
C GLU A 80 -1.52 -0.47 29.55
N THR A 81 -1.52 0.28 30.66
CA THR A 81 -0.67 -0.03 31.83
C THR A 81 -1.25 -1.15 32.71
N ASP A 82 -2.50 -1.02 33.15
CA ASP A 82 -3.22 -2.05 33.93
C ASP A 82 -4.73 -1.90 33.75
N PRO A 83 -5.32 -2.50 32.69
CA PRO A 83 -6.72 -2.26 32.33
C PRO A 83 -7.71 -2.70 33.42
N ILE A 84 -7.39 -3.71 34.22
CA ILE A 84 -8.27 -4.16 35.31
C ILE A 84 -8.25 -3.18 36.47
N ALA A 85 -7.06 -2.78 36.92
CA ALA A 85 -6.94 -1.80 37.98
C ALA A 85 -7.53 -0.44 37.59
N ALA A 86 -7.57 -0.13 36.29
CA ALA A 86 -8.15 1.09 35.76
C ALA A 86 -9.70 1.05 35.64
N MET A 87 -10.32 -0.12 35.55
CA MET A 87 -11.77 -0.25 35.28
C MET A 87 -12.59 -0.90 36.40
N VAL A 88 -12.10 -1.98 37.01
CA VAL A 88 -12.92 -2.82 37.90
C VAL A 88 -13.08 -2.20 39.28
N GLY A 89 -14.33 -1.89 39.64
CA GLY A 89 -14.66 -1.21 40.89
C GLY A 89 -14.23 0.26 40.94
N VAL A 90 -13.77 0.82 39.82
CA VAL A 90 -13.26 2.19 39.73
C VAL A 90 -14.41 3.17 39.45
N PRO A 91 -14.60 4.21 40.27
CA PRO A 91 -15.56 5.29 39.96
C PRO A 91 -15.12 6.07 38.72
N SER A 92 -16.08 6.51 37.90
CA SER A 92 -15.77 7.41 36.79
C SER A 92 -15.24 8.75 37.30
N SER A 93 -14.14 9.23 36.72
CA SER A 93 -13.57 10.56 37.00
C SER A 93 -14.38 11.71 36.40
N LEU A 94 -15.26 11.40 35.45
CA LEU A 94 -16.04 12.38 34.69
C LEU A 94 -17.53 12.41 35.07
N TYR A 95 -18.06 11.29 35.57
CA TYR A 95 -19.49 11.13 35.83
C TYR A 95 -19.75 10.60 37.23
N ASP A 96 -20.13 11.52 38.14
CA ASP A 96 -20.43 11.20 39.53
C ASP A 96 -21.51 10.12 39.65
N GLY A 97 -21.26 9.13 40.51
CA GLY A 97 -22.18 8.02 40.77
C GLY A 97 -22.09 6.86 39.78
N ARG A 98 -21.22 6.94 38.75
CA ARG A 98 -20.93 5.82 37.85
C ARG A 98 -19.72 5.03 38.30
N THR A 99 -19.81 3.72 38.18
CA THR A 99 -18.68 2.79 38.30
C THR A 99 -18.38 2.24 36.92
N LEU A 100 -17.10 2.26 36.51
CA LEU A 100 -16.68 1.86 35.16
C LEU A 100 -17.04 0.39 34.89
N VAL A 101 -16.59 -0.53 35.75
CA VAL A 101 -17.00 -1.94 35.75
C VAL A 101 -17.45 -2.35 37.15
N VAL A 102 -18.67 -2.88 37.25
CA VAL A 102 -19.22 -3.52 38.46
C VAL A 102 -19.07 -5.03 38.27
N ALA A 103 -18.10 -5.62 38.97
CA ALA A 103 -17.87 -7.06 38.93
C ALA A 103 -19.16 -7.85 39.25
N GLY A 104 -19.52 -8.79 38.39
CA GLY A 104 -20.72 -9.61 38.48
C GLY A 104 -22.01 -8.96 37.97
N ASP A 105 -21.95 -7.74 37.42
CA ASP A 105 -23.12 -7.04 36.90
C ASP A 105 -22.78 -6.14 35.69
N SER A 106 -22.87 -6.72 34.50
CA SER A 106 -22.67 -6.03 33.22
C SER A 106 -23.73 -4.96 32.96
N GLY A 107 -24.95 -5.12 33.51
CA GLY A 107 -26.04 -4.15 33.39
C GLY A 107 -25.83 -2.90 34.24
N ALA A 108 -25.17 -3.02 35.39
CA ALA A 108 -24.79 -1.90 36.25
C ALA A 108 -23.45 -1.23 35.84
N SER A 109 -22.70 -1.85 34.93
CA SER A 109 -21.38 -1.37 34.50
C SER A 109 -21.48 -0.24 33.48
N PHE A 110 -20.91 0.92 33.81
CA PHE A 110 -20.97 2.10 32.92
C PHE A 110 -20.23 1.88 31.60
N LEU A 111 -19.18 1.05 31.59
CA LEU A 111 -18.50 0.59 30.38
C LEU A 111 -19.51 0.03 29.36
N MET A 112 -20.37 -0.89 29.79
CA MET A 112 -21.37 -1.52 28.90
C MET A 112 -22.42 -0.53 28.41
N THR A 113 -22.84 0.42 29.28
CA THR A 113 -23.74 1.51 28.87
C THR A 113 -23.14 2.32 27.71
N LYS A 114 -21.84 2.62 27.76
CA LYS A 114 -21.15 3.38 26.71
C LYS A 114 -20.92 2.55 25.45
N LEU A 115 -20.56 1.25 25.59
CA LEU A 115 -20.32 0.33 24.47
C LEU A 115 -21.59 0.03 23.64
N ARG A 116 -22.76 0.04 24.30
CA ARG A 116 -24.06 -0.21 23.69
C ARG A 116 -24.76 1.07 23.20
N GLY A 117 -24.23 2.24 23.55
CA GLY A 117 -24.84 3.53 23.21
C GLY A 117 -26.12 3.84 24.01
N GLU A 118 -26.22 3.33 25.24
CA GLU A 118 -27.40 3.44 26.11
C GLU A 118 -27.29 4.58 27.14
N GLN A 119 -26.24 5.39 27.07
CA GLN A 119 -25.98 6.47 28.03
C GLN A 119 -26.97 7.62 27.90
N SER A 120 -27.13 8.38 29.00
CA SER A 120 -27.98 9.59 28.98
C SER A 120 -27.32 10.73 28.22
N ALA A 121 -28.12 11.71 27.79
CA ALA A 121 -27.63 12.89 27.06
C ALA A 121 -26.59 13.73 27.85
N THR A 122 -26.53 13.58 29.19
CA THR A 122 -25.54 14.26 30.05
C THR A 122 -24.25 13.48 30.22
N GLU A 123 -24.15 12.27 29.67
CA GLU A 123 -23.02 11.35 29.83
C GLU A 123 -22.16 11.25 28.56
N GLY A 124 -22.34 12.19 27.63
CA GLY A 124 -21.55 12.32 26.39
C GLY A 124 -21.84 11.24 25.33
N ASP A 125 -21.00 11.22 24.30
CA ASP A 125 -21.16 10.38 23.11
C ASP A 125 -20.87 8.90 23.37
N PRO A 126 -21.42 7.95 22.59
CA PRO A 126 -21.17 6.52 22.76
C PRO A 126 -19.69 6.18 22.59
N MET A 127 -19.30 4.97 23.04
CA MET A 127 -17.95 4.45 22.89
C MET A 127 -17.99 3.18 22.02
N PRO A 128 -17.30 3.14 20.87
CA PRO A 128 -16.48 4.19 20.28
C PRO A 128 -17.31 5.40 19.78
N PRO A 129 -16.69 6.58 19.60
CA PRO A 129 -17.39 7.80 19.14
C PRO A 129 -18.07 7.67 17.77
N GLN A 130 -17.67 6.69 16.97
CA GLN A 130 -18.22 6.42 15.64
C GLN A 130 -19.51 5.57 15.66
N GLY A 131 -19.92 5.05 16.82
CA GLY A 131 -21.12 4.21 16.97
C GLY A 131 -20.93 3.09 17.98
N ALA A 132 -22.01 2.38 18.33
CA ALA A 132 -21.95 1.23 19.24
C ALA A 132 -21.12 0.08 18.63
N ASN A 133 -20.47 -0.72 19.49
CA ASN A 133 -19.77 -1.92 19.04
C ASN A 133 -20.74 -3.01 18.55
N ASP A 134 -20.23 -3.95 17.76
CA ASP A 134 -20.98 -5.16 17.41
C ASP A 134 -21.41 -5.93 18.67
N THR A 135 -22.63 -6.46 18.64
CA THR A 135 -23.21 -7.33 19.67
C THR A 135 -22.26 -8.43 20.14
N SER A 136 -21.55 -9.10 19.22
CA SER A 136 -20.60 -10.17 19.54
C SER A 136 -19.45 -9.70 20.44
N VAL A 137 -18.97 -8.48 20.23
CA VAL A 137 -17.92 -7.86 21.06
C VAL A 137 -18.49 -7.50 22.44
N THR A 138 -19.67 -6.88 22.47
CA THR A 138 -20.30 -6.50 23.75
C THR A 138 -20.73 -7.70 24.59
N ASP A 139 -21.06 -8.83 23.98
CA ASP A 139 -21.46 -10.06 24.68
C ASP A 139 -20.26 -10.72 25.36
N LYS A 140 -19.07 -10.72 24.73
CA LYS A 140 -17.84 -11.22 25.35
C LYS A 140 -17.41 -10.40 26.56
N ILE A 141 -17.49 -9.07 26.45
CA ILE A 141 -17.18 -8.16 27.57
C ILE A 141 -18.22 -8.35 28.69
N ALA A 142 -19.52 -8.43 28.35
CA ALA A 142 -20.57 -8.65 29.33
C ALA A 142 -20.38 -9.97 30.09
N ALA A 143 -20.08 -11.06 29.37
CA ALA A 143 -19.82 -12.36 29.98
C ALA A 143 -18.65 -12.32 30.98
N TRP A 144 -17.53 -11.68 30.62
CA TRP A 144 -16.41 -11.51 31.55
C TRP A 144 -16.78 -10.67 32.80
N ILE A 145 -17.56 -9.60 32.62
CA ILE A 145 -18.03 -8.79 33.76
C ILE A 145 -18.93 -9.63 34.66
N ASP A 146 -19.90 -10.34 34.09
CA ASP A 146 -20.88 -11.16 34.81
C ASP A 146 -20.20 -12.34 35.53
N ASP A 147 -19.09 -12.85 35.00
CA ASP A 147 -18.20 -13.84 35.64
C ASP A 147 -17.30 -13.23 36.75
N GLY A 148 -17.58 -12.00 37.18
CA GLY A 148 -16.96 -11.37 38.34
C GLY A 148 -15.76 -10.48 38.01
N ALA A 149 -15.52 -10.19 36.73
CA ALA A 149 -14.46 -9.29 36.26
C ALA A 149 -13.08 -9.64 36.86
N VAL A 150 -12.81 -10.93 37.07
CA VAL A 150 -11.60 -11.42 37.73
C VAL A 150 -10.40 -11.34 36.79
N LYS A 151 -9.23 -11.03 37.37
CA LYS A 151 -7.91 -11.20 36.72
C LYS A 151 -7.45 -12.63 36.93
N ASP A 152 -8.24 -13.56 36.42
CA ASP A 152 -7.96 -14.98 36.53
C ASP A 152 -7.96 -15.61 35.14
N CYS A 153 -6.89 -16.33 34.81
CA CYS A 153 -6.87 -17.26 33.68
C CYS A 153 -6.79 -18.72 34.17
N ASP A 154 -6.98 -18.98 35.48
CA ASP A 154 -7.04 -20.32 36.07
C ASP A 154 -8.43 -20.95 35.87
N ASP A 155 -8.61 -21.62 34.73
CA ASP A 155 -9.06 -23.02 34.73
C ASP A 155 -8.79 -23.72 33.38
N VAL A 156 -7.59 -23.54 32.85
CA VAL A 156 -6.74 -24.59 32.25
C VAL A 156 -5.34 -24.03 32.44
N VAL A 157 -4.38 -24.73 33.07
CA VAL A 157 -2.97 -24.40 32.82
C VAL A 157 -2.81 -24.66 31.34
N PRO A 158 -2.73 -23.64 30.46
CA PRO A 158 -2.50 -23.95 29.07
C PRO A 158 -1.15 -24.65 29.07
N THR A 159 -1.09 -25.85 28.53
CA THR A 159 0.19 -26.48 28.22
C THR A 159 1.02 -25.63 27.23
N ASP A 160 0.43 -24.54 26.74
CA ASP A 160 0.87 -23.71 25.64
C ASP A 160 0.99 -22.25 26.10
N TYR A 161 2.18 -21.68 25.96
CA TYR A 161 2.50 -20.28 26.31
C TYR A 161 1.64 -19.26 25.55
N HIS A 162 1.14 -19.64 24.38
CA HIS A 162 0.32 -18.81 23.50
C HIS A 162 -1.17 -19.12 23.65
N PRO A 163 -2.05 -18.14 23.35
CA PRO A 163 -3.51 -18.34 23.38
C PRO A 163 -3.97 -19.43 22.39
N GLU A 164 -5.16 -19.98 22.61
CA GLU A 164 -5.77 -20.92 21.67
C GLU A 164 -5.89 -20.29 20.27
N GLY A 165 -5.60 -21.09 19.24
CA GLY A 165 -5.64 -20.64 17.84
C GLY A 165 -4.44 -19.80 17.41
N TYR A 166 -3.34 -19.83 18.17
CA TYR A 166 -2.11 -19.11 17.82
C TYR A 166 -1.52 -19.53 16.47
N ASP A 167 -1.86 -20.70 15.94
CA ASP A 167 -1.49 -21.14 14.60
C ASP A 167 -2.17 -20.32 13.48
N LYS A 168 -3.22 -19.54 13.80
CA LYS A 168 -3.93 -18.70 12.84
C LYS A 168 -3.19 -17.36 12.62
N PRO A 169 -3.04 -16.90 11.36
CA PRO A 169 -2.39 -15.63 11.05
C PRO A 169 -2.97 -14.42 11.80
N LYS A 170 -4.31 -14.38 11.97
CA LYS A 170 -5.00 -13.29 12.70
C LYS A 170 -4.62 -13.18 14.18
N VAL A 171 -4.00 -14.20 14.76
CA VAL A 171 -3.61 -14.24 16.16
C VAL A 171 -2.11 -13.97 16.29
N HIS A 172 -1.24 -14.87 15.82
CA HIS A 172 0.21 -14.66 15.94
C HIS A 172 0.75 -13.58 15.01
N GLY A 173 0.09 -13.31 13.87
CA GLY A 173 0.45 -12.23 12.96
C GLY A 173 0.26 -10.86 13.60
N MET A 174 -0.76 -10.67 14.44
CA MET A 174 -0.90 -9.43 15.22
C MET A 174 0.23 -9.24 16.25
N GLU A 175 0.57 -10.31 16.98
CA GLU A 175 1.69 -10.29 17.93
C GLU A 175 3.02 -9.99 17.21
N ALA A 176 3.23 -10.63 16.05
CA ALA A 176 4.38 -10.40 15.18
C ALA A 176 4.38 -9.00 14.55
N LYS A 177 3.23 -8.38 14.30
CA LYS A 177 3.13 -7.04 13.69
C LYS A 177 3.48 -5.94 14.69
N LEU A 178 3.09 -6.13 15.94
CA LEU A 178 3.26 -5.16 17.02
C LEU A 178 4.56 -5.36 17.81
N HIS A 179 5.31 -6.43 17.54
CA HIS A 179 6.50 -6.84 18.30
C HIS A 179 6.22 -6.88 19.81
N GLU A 180 5.05 -7.41 20.23
CA GLU A 180 4.69 -7.44 21.65
C GLU A 180 5.69 -8.29 22.46
N GLN A 181 6.33 -9.27 21.80
CA GLN A 181 7.38 -10.11 22.35
C GLN A 181 8.49 -10.38 21.33
N THR A 182 9.69 -10.68 21.82
CA THR A 182 10.81 -11.12 20.98
C THR A 182 10.75 -12.64 20.82
N CYS A 183 10.13 -13.12 19.73
CA CYS A 183 9.89 -14.54 19.49
C CYS A 183 11.16 -15.41 19.60
N THR A 184 12.30 -14.85 19.18
CA THR A 184 13.60 -15.51 19.18
C THR A 184 14.14 -15.83 20.57
N ASP A 185 13.63 -15.20 21.63
CA ASP A 185 14.01 -15.49 23.01
C ASP A 185 13.57 -16.91 23.44
N CYS A 186 12.46 -17.40 22.91
CA CYS A 186 11.91 -18.72 23.21
C CYS A 186 12.05 -19.70 22.03
N HIS A 187 11.82 -19.24 20.79
CA HIS A 187 11.82 -20.07 19.58
C HIS A 187 13.21 -20.25 18.95
N GLY A 188 14.25 -19.75 19.61
CA GLY A 188 15.62 -19.80 19.12
C GLY A 188 15.95 -18.61 18.23
N ALA A 189 17.24 -18.26 18.19
CA ALA A 189 17.74 -17.10 17.43
C ALA A 189 17.44 -17.17 15.93
N ASP A 190 17.28 -18.38 15.41
CA ASP A 190 16.94 -18.68 14.02
C ASP A 190 15.51 -19.19 13.86
N LEU A 191 14.63 -19.06 14.87
CA LEU A 191 13.26 -19.58 14.84
C LEU A 191 13.14 -21.09 14.52
N ALA A 192 14.23 -21.84 14.61
CA ALA A 192 14.27 -23.28 14.34
C ALA A 192 13.80 -24.11 15.55
N GLY A 193 13.22 -23.45 16.55
CA GLY A 193 12.75 -24.05 17.78
C GLY A 193 13.85 -24.16 18.84
N SER A 194 13.43 -24.48 20.05
CA SER A 194 14.31 -24.69 21.20
C SER A 194 13.85 -25.91 22.01
N SER A 195 14.45 -26.13 23.18
CA SER A 195 13.97 -27.16 24.11
C SER A 195 12.62 -26.83 24.75
N VAL A 196 12.14 -25.57 24.63
CA VAL A 196 10.92 -25.08 25.29
C VAL A 196 9.87 -24.55 24.32
N ALA A 197 10.19 -24.43 23.03
CA ALA A 197 9.29 -23.91 22.01
C ALA A 197 9.48 -24.60 20.65
N PRO A 198 8.42 -24.78 19.85
CA PRO A 198 8.50 -25.43 18.54
C PRO A 198 9.23 -24.57 17.49
N SER A 199 9.68 -25.20 16.40
CA SER A 199 10.18 -24.50 15.22
C SER A 199 9.04 -23.88 14.43
N CYS A 200 9.22 -22.67 13.90
CA CYS A 200 8.29 -22.09 12.94
C CYS A 200 8.16 -22.97 11.67
N ASP A 201 9.23 -23.68 11.33
CA ASP A 201 9.27 -24.57 10.15
C ASP A 201 8.41 -25.83 10.33
N THR A 202 7.81 -26.08 11.51
CA THR A 202 6.82 -27.16 11.65
C THR A 202 5.46 -26.81 11.09
N CYS A 203 5.17 -25.52 10.93
CA CYS A 203 3.87 -25.01 10.46
C CYS A 203 4.00 -24.29 9.12
N HIS A 204 5.14 -23.66 8.84
CA HIS A 204 5.39 -22.98 7.58
C HIS A 204 6.20 -23.85 6.62
N GLU A 205 5.82 -23.84 5.34
CA GLU A 205 6.48 -24.63 4.31
C GLU A 205 7.92 -24.14 4.02
N ASP A 206 8.75 -25.02 3.48
CA ASP A 206 10.13 -24.70 3.11
C ASP A 206 10.19 -23.46 2.20
N GLY A 207 11.00 -22.47 2.59
CA GLY A 207 11.20 -21.23 1.84
C GLY A 207 10.40 -20.03 2.32
N TRP A 208 9.45 -20.21 3.25
CA TRP A 208 8.59 -19.14 3.79
C TRP A 208 9.34 -17.88 4.22
N ARG A 209 10.53 -18.03 4.82
CA ARG A 209 11.36 -16.92 5.32
C ARG A 209 11.84 -15.97 4.24
N THR A 210 11.98 -16.47 3.02
CA THR A 210 12.54 -15.73 1.87
C THR A 210 11.47 -15.41 0.83
N ASP A 211 10.25 -15.93 1.00
CA ASP A 211 9.11 -15.65 0.14
C ASP A 211 8.29 -14.51 0.74
N CYS A 212 8.51 -13.29 0.26
CA CYS A 212 7.80 -12.10 0.74
C CYS A 212 6.28 -12.25 0.59
N THR A 213 5.81 -12.96 -0.44
CA THR A 213 4.37 -13.12 -0.71
C THR A 213 3.70 -14.09 0.24
N PHE A 214 4.48 -14.88 0.99
CA PHE A 214 3.97 -15.73 2.06
C PHE A 214 3.32 -14.93 3.20
N CYS A 215 3.91 -13.79 3.57
CA CYS A 215 3.41 -12.94 4.65
C CYS A 215 2.67 -11.69 4.17
N HIS A 216 3.12 -11.10 3.05
CA HIS A 216 2.69 -9.78 2.64
C HIS A 216 1.86 -9.79 1.37
N GLY A 217 1.52 -10.91 0.74
CA GLY A 217 1.11 -10.86 -0.67
C GLY A 217 -0.13 -11.61 -1.07
N GLY A 218 -0.52 -11.37 -2.33
CA GLY A 218 -1.29 -12.31 -3.12
C GLY A 218 -2.75 -11.96 -3.38
N ILE A 219 -3.32 -10.99 -2.66
CA ILE A 219 -4.76 -10.71 -2.79
C ILE A 219 -5.09 -10.02 -4.12
N ASP A 220 -4.34 -8.98 -4.49
CA ASP A 220 -4.56 -8.27 -5.76
C ASP A 220 -3.87 -8.99 -6.94
N ASN A 221 -2.64 -9.46 -6.72
CA ASN A 221 -1.84 -10.15 -7.73
C ASN A 221 -0.67 -10.94 -7.11
N THR A 222 0.08 -11.66 -7.94
CA THR A 222 1.18 -12.55 -7.51
C THR A 222 2.49 -11.83 -7.20
N THR A 223 2.55 -10.50 -7.30
CA THR A 223 3.78 -9.74 -7.02
C THR A 223 3.91 -9.36 -5.54
N GLY A 224 2.84 -9.51 -4.76
CA GLY A 224 2.78 -9.08 -3.36
C GLY A 224 2.56 -7.57 -3.18
N ALA A 225 2.02 -6.91 -4.20
CA ALA A 225 1.75 -5.48 -4.24
C ALA A 225 0.25 -5.22 -4.53
N PRO A 226 -0.43 -4.31 -3.81
CA PRO A 226 -0.01 -3.78 -2.52
C PRO A 226 0.15 -4.92 -1.51
N PRO A 227 1.08 -4.79 -0.54
CA PRO A 227 1.24 -5.82 0.45
C PRO A 227 0.01 -5.86 1.36
N GLU A 228 -0.47 -7.04 1.71
CA GLU A 228 -1.38 -7.23 2.84
C GLU A 228 -0.61 -7.14 4.16
N ASP A 229 -1.33 -6.87 5.24
CA ASP A 229 -0.74 -6.94 6.56
C ASP A 229 -0.66 -8.40 7.04
N ILE A 230 0.37 -8.74 7.82
CA ILE A 230 0.66 -10.11 8.27
C ILE A 230 -0.40 -10.69 9.24
N ASP A 231 -1.35 -9.88 9.69
CA ASP A 231 -2.55 -10.29 10.42
C ASP A 231 -3.72 -10.70 9.50
N ASP A 232 -3.46 -10.97 8.21
CA ASP A 232 -4.49 -11.27 7.20
C ASP A 232 -5.51 -10.13 7.04
N ASN A 233 -5.08 -8.90 7.37
CA ASN A 233 -5.87 -7.71 7.14
C ASN A 233 -5.61 -7.19 5.73
N SER A 234 -6.68 -7.21 4.94
CA SER A 234 -6.72 -6.78 3.55
C SER A 234 -7.57 -5.53 3.34
N ASP A 235 -7.92 -4.82 4.43
CA ASP A 235 -8.63 -3.56 4.32
C ASP A 235 -7.75 -2.53 3.61
N GLU A 236 -8.08 -2.28 2.35
CA GLU A 236 -7.50 -1.23 1.53
C GLU A 236 -7.42 0.12 2.26
N SER A 237 -8.33 0.40 3.19
CA SER A 237 -8.34 1.63 3.99
C SER A 237 -7.17 1.75 4.96
N SER A 238 -6.61 0.63 5.44
CA SER A 238 -5.40 0.58 6.27
C SER A 238 -4.11 0.52 5.45
N LEU A 239 -4.18 0.21 4.14
CA LEU A 239 -3.00 0.13 3.28
C LEU A 239 -2.40 1.51 2.99
N ALA A 240 -1.21 1.72 3.52
CA ALA A 240 -0.50 2.99 3.46
C ALA A 240 0.05 3.33 2.06
N PHE A 241 0.02 2.41 1.08
CA PHE A 241 0.28 2.70 -0.33
C PHE A 241 -0.49 1.71 -1.22
N ARG A 242 -1.45 2.20 -2.02
CA ARG A 242 -2.39 1.34 -2.79
C ARG A 242 -1.96 1.15 -4.25
N ALA A 243 -1.41 2.19 -4.87
CA ALA A 243 -0.95 2.17 -6.26
C ALA A 243 0.39 1.41 -6.46
N HIS A 244 0.62 0.34 -5.69
CA HIS A 244 1.86 -0.45 -5.72
C HIS A 244 1.99 -1.28 -6.99
N SER A 245 0.94 -2.04 -7.38
CA SER A 245 0.98 -3.04 -8.47
C SER A 245 1.53 -2.46 -9.76
N ARG A 246 1.10 -1.25 -10.12
CA ARG A 246 1.56 -0.58 -11.33
C ARG A 246 3.06 -0.26 -11.34
N HIS A 247 3.70 -0.05 -10.19
CA HIS A 247 5.14 0.20 -10.14
C HIS A 247 5.95 -1.08 -10.33
N VAL A 248 5.45 -2.22 -9.84
CA VAL A 248 6.15 -3.51 -9.87
C VAL A 248 5.74 -4.41 -11.04
N GLU A 249 4.90 -3.90 -11.94
CA GLU A 249 4.51 -4.56 -13.18
C GLU A 249 5.06 -3.83 -14.40
N THR A 250 5.39 -4.60 -15.43
CA THR A 250 5.84 -4.00 -16.71
C THR A 250 4.66 -3.31 -17.40
N ASN A 251 4.83 -2.02 -17.69
CA ASN A 251 3.86 -1.21 -18.41
C ASN A 251 4.58 -0.26 -19.40
N THR A 252 4.38 1.05 -19.28
CA THR A 252 5.19 2.11 -19.90
C THR A 252 6.63 2.17 -19.38
N HIS A 253 6.96 1.48 -18.30
CA HIS A 253 8.31 1.26 -17.79
C HIS A 253 8.49 -0.22 -17.45
N THR A 254 9.74 -0.66 -17.23
CA THR A 254 9.99 -2.01 -16.68
C THR A 254 9.45 -2.12 -15.25
N ALA A 255 9.10 -3.32 -14.81
CA ALA A 255 8.78 -3.57 -13.40
C ALA A 255 9.94 -3.10 -12.50
N PHE A 256 9.66 -2.20 -11.55
CA PHE A 256 10.64 -1.81 -10.55
C PHE A 256 10.80 -2.90 -9.50
N ASP A 257 12.03 -3.19 -9.10
CA ASP A 257 12.28 -4.03 -7.92
C ASP A 257 11.89 -3.26 -6.66
N CYS A 258 11.42 -3.97 -5.62
CA CYS A 258 11.01 -3.38 -4.35
C CYS A 258 12.10 -2.49 -3.73
N SER A 259 13.38 -2.83 -3.95
CA SER A 259 14.54 -2.02 -3.51
C SER A 259 14.52 -0.57 -4.01
N SER A 260 13.81 -0.30 -5.10
CA SER A 260 13.63 1.07 -5.62
C SER A 260 12.96 2.00 -4.62
N CYS A 261 12.17 1.45 -3.67
CA CYS A 261 11.46 2.21 -2.64
C CYS A 261 11.81 1.72 -1.23
N HIS A 262 12.00 0.41 -1.04
CA HIS A 262 12.17 -0.23 0.25
C HIS A 262 13.61 -0.66 0.52
N VAL A 263 13.94 -0.86 1.79
CA VAL A 263 15.07 -1.74 2.13
C VAL A 263 14.58 -3.18 1.97
N LYS A 264 14.78 -3.78 0.79
CA LYS A 264 14.27 -5.13 0.49
C LYS A 264 14.99 -6.18 1.35
N PRO A 265 14.31 -6.84 2.32
CA PRO A 265 14.92 -7.88 3.12
C PRO A 265 15.18 -9.13 2.26
N THR A 266 16.18 -9.92 2.64
CA THR A 266 16.47 -11.22 2.00
C THR A 266 15.92 -12.41 2.76
N ASP A 267 15.52 -12.19 4.01
CA ASP A 267 15.02 -13.19 4.97
C ASP A 267 14.18 -12.47 6.05
N VAL A 268 13.23 -13.17 6.66
CA VAL A 268 12.40 -12.66 7.77
C VAL A 268 13.22 -12.09 8.94
N LEU A 269 14.41 -12.64 9.21
CA LEU A 269 15.34 -12.19 10.26
C LEU A 269 16.31 -11.11 9.78
N SER A 270 16.12 -10.55 8.58
CA SER A 270 16.93 -9.43 8.11
C SER A 270 16.87 -8.28 9.11
N ALA A 271 18.03 -7.69 9.40
CA ALA A 271 18.11 -6.60 10.35
C ALA A 271 17.23 -5.42 9.90
N GLY A 272 16.34 -4.97 10.79
CA GLY A 272 15.41 -3.90 10.49
C GLY A 272 14.13 -4.33 9.78
N HIS A 273 13.84 -5.63 9.68
CA HIS A 273 12.56 -6.14 9.17
C HIS A 273 11.62 -6.57 10.32
N LEU A 274 11.27 -7.86 10.45
CA LEU A 274 10.31 -8.35 11.46
C LEU A 274 10.73 -8.15 12.93
N PHE A 275 12.00 -7.85 13.21
CA PHE A 275 12.45 -7.64 14.59
C PHE A 275 13.26 -6.36 14.66
N ASP A 276 12.54 -5.24 14.68
CA ASP A 276 13.10 -3.89 14.69
C ASP A 276 12.48 -3.00 15.78
N ALA A 277 12.90 -1.73 15.79
CA ALA A 277 12.43 -0.73 16.76
C ALA A 277 11.20 0.07 16.27
N THR A 278 10.64 -0.27 15.11
CA THR A 278 9.57 0.44 14.41
C THR A 278 8.45 -0.54 14.02
N PRO A 279 7.78 -1.17 15.00
CA PRO A 279 6.73 -2.15 14.73
C PRO A 279 5.62 -1.54 13.87
N ALA A 280 5.10 -2.36 12.96
CA ALA A 280 4.05 -2.00 11.99
C ALA A 280 4.38 -0.81 11.06
N ILE A 281 5.65 -0.49 10.84
CA ILE A 281 6.09 0.56 9.90
C ILE A 281 6.91 -0.07 8.78
N ALA A 282 6.50 0.12 7.53
CA ALA A 282 7.25 -0.35 6.37
C ALA A 282 8.61 0.36 6.21
N GLU A 283 9.64 -0.38 5.82
CA GLU A 283 11.01 0.10 5.66
C GLU A 283 11.19 0.82 4.32
N VAL A 284 10.88 2.12 4.28
CA VAL A 284 10.99 2.95 3.08
C VAL A 284 12.30 3.77 3.09
N SER A 285 13.05 3.73 1.99
CA SER A 285 14.40 4.32 1.87
C SER A 285 14.67 5.03 0.53
N PHE A 286 14.15 4.51 -0.57
CA PHE A 286 14.38 4.97 -1.96
C PHE A 286 15.83 4.98 -2.48
N LEU A 287 16.82 4.64 -1.66
CA LEU A 287 18.25 4.83 -1.98
C LEU A 287 18.73 4.07 -3.24
N ASP A 288 18.13 2.93 -3.57
CA ASP A 288 18.51 2.12 -4.73
C ASP A 288 17.71 2.49 -6.00
N GLY A 289 16.76 3.42 -5.90
CA GLY A 289 15.89 3.85 -6.98
C GLY A 289 16.35 5.13 -7.70
N LEU A 290 15.60 5.53 -8.73
CA LEU A 290 15.80 6.81 -9.43
C LEU A 290 15.38 8.04 -8.61
N SER A 291 14.71 7.84 -7.47
CA SER A 291 14.29 8.89 -6.55
C SER A 291 15.05 8.78 -5.22
N ASP A 292 16.38 8.74 -5.27
CA ASP A 292 17.27 8.54 -4.11
C ASP A 292 17.09 9.59 -2.98
N LYS A 293 16.49 10.74 -3.29
CA LYS A 293 16.11 11.79 -2.31
C LYS A 293 14.63 11.77 -1.94
N GLY A 294 13.90 10.76 -2.41
CA GLY A 294 12.47 10.56 -2.17
C GLY A 294 12.17 10.46 -0.69
N LYS A 295 11.03 11.01 -0.30
CA LYS A 295 10.57 10.99 1.09
C LYS A 295 9.15 10.47 1.17
N TYR A 296 8.93 9.53 2.09
CA TYR A 296 7.63 9.06 2.47
C TYR A 296 7.20 9.71 3.79
N ALA A 297 6.08 10.44 3.76
CA ALA A 297 5.57 11.16 4.92
C ALA A 297 4.51 10.37 5.72
N GLY A 298 4.31 9.09 5.39
CA GLY A 298 3.20 8.28 5.88
C GLY A 298 1.93 8.47 5.06
N ASN A 299 0.96 7.57 5.25
CA ASN A 299 -0.38 7.60 4.62
C ASN A 299 -0.34 7.80 3.09
N GLY A 300 0.65 7.20 2.42
CA GLY A 300 0.75 7.19 0.97
C GLY A 300 1.22 8.50 0.35
N SER A 301 1.78 9.43 1.13
CA SER A 301 2.28 10.70 0.63
C SER A 301 3.79 10.67 0.38
N CYS A 302 4.18 11.04 -0.84
CA CYS A 302 5.57 11.07 -1.28
C CYS A 302 5.98 12.46 -1.81
N SER A 303 7.24 12.83 -1.59
CA SER A 303 7.82 14.09 -2.05
C SER A 303 9.28 13.94 -2.43
N THR A 304 9.83 14.95 -3.14
CA THR A 304 11.23 14.97 -3.61
C THR A 304 11.51 13.78 -4.54
N LEU A 305 10.57 13.52 -5.46
CA LEU A 305 10.61 12.38 -6.38
C LEU A 305 11.11 12.77 -7.78
N TYR A 306 11.71 11.80 -8.48
CA TYR A 306 12.01 11.89 -9.91
C TYR A 306 10.79 11.53 -10.79
N CYS A 307 10.10 10.42 -10.50
CA CYS A 307 9.08 9.84 -11.40
C CYS A 307 7.74 10.61 -11.41
N HIS A 308 7.34 11.19 -10.26
CA HIS A 308 6.13 12.01 -10.13
C HIS A 308 6.45 13.51 -10.18
N GLY A 309 7.43 13.87 -11.01
CA GLY A 309 7.91 15.22 -11.26
C GLY A 309 8.07 15.47 -12.75
N ASN A 310 9.11 16.19 -13.15
CA ASN A 310 9.36 16.51 -14.56
C ASN A 310 10.42 15.61 -15.23
N GLY A 311 10.84 14.51 -14.58
CA GLY A 311 11.86 13.60 -15.11
C GLY A 311 13.26 14.21 -15.27
N GLN A 312 13.52 15.39 -14.68
CA GLN A 312 14.82 16.06 -14.74
C GLN A 312 15.43 16.32 -13.36
N GLY A 313 14.72 15.99 -12.28
CA GLY A 313 15.23 16.11 -10.92
C GLY A 313 14.17 15.80 -9.86
N ASP A 314 14.52 16.10 -8.61
CA ASP A 314 13.76 15.69 -7.42
C ASP A 314 12.63 16.68 -7.06
N ASN A 315 11.81 17.04 -8.05
CA ASN A 315 10.75 18.05 -7.91
C ASN A 315 9.34 17.46 -7.84
N GLY A 316 9.24 16.14 -7.88
CA GLY A 316 7.98 15.43 -7.86
C GLY A 316 7.37 15.27 -6.48
N SER A 317 6.04 15.19 -6.46
CA SER A 317 5.26 14.86 -5.27
C SER A 317 3.94 14.23 -5.69
N VAL A 318 3.48 13.26 -4.91
CA VAL A 318 2.24 12.54 -5.18
C VAL A 318 1.63 11.99 -3.90
N THR A 319 0.33 11.78 -3.92
CA THR A 319 -0.37 10.93 -2.95
C THR A 319 -0.82 9.66 -3.65
N HIS A 320 -0.79 8.52 -2.97
CA HIS A 320 -1.12 7.20 -3.52
C HIS A 320 -2.51 7.07 -4.16
N THR A 321 -3.42 7.99 -3.82
CA THR A 321 -4.77 8.11 -4.38
C THR A 321 -4.86 8.97 -5.63
N ALA A 322 -3.75 9.58 -6.07
CA ALA A 322 -3.73 10.41 -7.26
C ALA A 322 -3.98 9.55 -8.52
N ALA A 323 -4.63 10.15 -9.50
CA ALA A 323 -4.81 9.53 -10.80
C ALA A 323 -3.46 9.30 -11.50
N PRO A 324 -3.38 8.31 -12.41
CA PRO A 324 -2.19 8.13 -13.24
C PRO A 324 -1.76 9.39 -13.98
N LEU A 325 -0.44 9.55 -14.14
CA LEU A 325 0.12 10.64 -14.95
C LEU A 325 -0.28 10.50 -16.41
N ALA A 326 -0.61 11.63 -17.04
CA ALA A 326 -0.69 11.73 -18.49
C ALA A 326 0.72 11.69 -19.11
N CYS A 327 0.82 11.31 -20.38
CA CYS A 327 2.11 11.17 -21.06
C CYS A 327 2.95 12.46 -21.05
N ASP A 328 2.29 13.61 -21.08
CA ASP A 328 2.92 14.95 -21.11
C ASP A 328 3.10 15.58 -19.72
N ALA A 329 2.74 14.86 -18.65
CA ALA A 329 2.85 15.37 -17.27
C ALA A 329 4.29 15.37 -16.74
N CYS A 330 5.13 14.47 -17.25
CA CYS A 330 6.54 14.36 -16.87
C CYS A 330 7.42 15.22 -17.79
N HIS A 331 7.30 15.03 -19.10
CA HIS A 331 7.98 15.87 -20.08
C HIS A 331 7.02 16.31 -21.18
N PRO A 332 7.30 17.44 -21.87
CA PRO A 332 6.49 17.88 -23.00
C PRO A 332 6.35 16.82 -24.09
N GLY A 333 5.18 16.75 -24.70
CA GLY A 333 4.91 15.94 -25.88
C GLY A 333 5.06 16.74 -27.18
N ALA A 334 4.90 16.05 -28.31
CA ALA A 334 5.02 16.65 -29.66
C ALA A 334 3.98 17.75 -29.97
N SER A 335 2.95 17.92 -29.13
CA SER A 335 1.93 18.97 -29.28
C SER A 335 1.97 20.05 -28.20
N SER A 336 2.93 20.00 -27.27
CA SER A 336 2.99 20.92 -26.11
C SER A 336 3.38 22.36 -26.48
N GLY A 337 3.97 22.57 -27.66
CA GLY A 337 4.36 23.89 -28.15
C GLY A 337 5.74 24.34 -27.65
N ARG A 338 6.23 25.45 -28.23
CA ARG A 338 7.63 25.88 -28.10
C ARG A 338 8.07 26.16 -26.66
N ASP A 339 7.28 26.94 -25.92
CA ASP A 339 7.61 27.29 -24.54
C ASP A 339 7.76 26.04 -23.66
N ALA A 340 6.97 24.98 -23.93
CA ALA A 340 7.12 23.72 -23.24
C ALA A 340 8.37 22.96 -23.70
N TRP A 341 8.62 22.86 -25.02
CA TRP A 341 9.81 22.21 -25.56
C TRP A 341 11.13 22.83 -25.08
N ASP A 342 11.15 24.14 -24.82
CA ASP A 342 12.32 24.85 -24.26
C ASP A 342 12.64 24.41 -22.82
N THR A 343 11.68 23.82 -22.11
CA THR A 343 11.93 23.22 -20.78
C THR A 343 12.60 21.85 -20.83
N MET A 344 12.70 21.25 -22.03
CA MET A 344 13.47 20.03 -22.24
C MET A 344 14.96 20.35 -22.34
N SER A 345 15.83 19.36 -22.11
CA SER A 345 17.27 19.58 -22.16
C SER A 345 17.78 19.89 -23.58
N GLY A 346 18.69 20.85 -23.72
CA GLY A 346 19.38 21.17 -24.98
C GLY A 346 18.45 21.73 -26.06
N ALA A 347 18.77 21.51 -27.33
CA ALA A 347 18.12 22.16 -28.47
C ALA A 347 16.79 21.50 -28.93
N HIS A 348 15.98 20.94 -28.02
CA HIS A 348 14.73 20.28 -28.40
C HIS A 348 13.73 21.22 -29.10
N GLU A 349 13.59 22.47 -28.64
CA GLU A 349 12.69 23.45 -29.26
C GLU A 349 13.03 23.69 -30.73
N ASP A 350 14.32 23.83 -31.06
CA ASP A 350 14.79 24.06 -32.42
C ASP A 350 14.40 22.90 -33.36
N HIS A 351 14.64 21.66 -32.93
CA HIS A 351 14.37 20.47 -33.74
C HIS A 351 12.86 20.21 -33.89
N LEU A 352 12.11 20.30 -32.79
CA LEU A 352 10.67 20.05 -32.79
C LEU A 352 9.92 21.11 -33.61
N ARG A 353 10.40 22.36 -33.61
CA ARG A 353 9.88 23.42 -34.49
C ARG A 353 10.04 23.12 -35.97
N GLU A 354 11.13 22.46 -36.35
CA GLU A 354 11.42 22.07 -37.74
C GLU A 354 10.67 20.80 -38.16
N GLY A 355 9.86 20.23 -37.28
CA GLY A 355 9.04 19.05 -37.55
C GLY A 355 9.79 17.73 -37.41
N ILE A 356 10.98 17.75 -36.80
CA ILE A 356 11.67 16.53 -36.37
C ILE A 356 10.83 15.85 -35.30
N THR A 357 10.69 14.54 -35.41
CA THR A 357 9.84 13.75 -34.52
C THR A 357 10.68 12.97 -33.50
N CYS A 358 10.10 12.64 -32.35
CA CYS A 358 10.84 12.04 -31.22
C CYS A 358 11.59 10.78 -31.64
N GLN A 359 10.97 9.91 -32.44
CA GLN A 359 11.53 8.65 -32.89
C GLN A 359 12.67 8.81 -33.92
N ASP A 360 12.89 9.99 -34.49
CA ASP A 360 14.04 10.25 -35.37
C ASP A 360 15.38 10.17 -34.60
N CYS A 361 15.33 10.38 -33.27
CA CYS A 361 16.47 10.22 -32.35
C CYS A 361 16.26 9.09 -31.32
N HIS A 362 15.03 8.95 -30.80
CA HIS A 362 14.66 8.06 -29.69
C HIS A 362 13.88 6.82 -30.16
N SER A 363 14.24 6.23 -31.30
CA SER A 363 13.52 5.12 -31.93
C SER A 363 13.38 3.88 -31.03
N ASP A 364 14.32 3.66 -30.12
CA ASP A 364 14.27 2.55 -29.16
C ASP A 364 13.31 2.82 -27.99
N THR A 365 13.03 4.09 -27.68
CA THR A 365 12.16 4.50 -26.58
C THR A 365 10.74 4.73 -27.04
N THR A 366 10.51 5.28 -28.24
CA THR A 366 9.18 5.59 -28.76
C THR A 366 9.00 5.26 -30.23
N THR A 367 7.79 4.78 -30.58
CA THR A 367 7.43 4.46 -31.97
C THR A 367 7.00 5.70 -32.77
N ASN A 368 6.40 6.69 -32.11
CA ASN A 368 5.74 7.83 -32.78
C ASN A 368 5.68 9.10 -31.91
N GLY A 369 6.42 9.17 -30.80
CA GLY A 369 6.39 10.27 -29.84
C GLY A 369 5.23 10.24 -28.84
N THR A 370 4.29 9.30 -28.96
CA THR A 370 3.14 9.13 -28.04
C THR A 370 2.96 7.70 -27.53
N THR A 371 3.73 6.75 -28.05
CA THR A 371 3.71 5.33 -27.68
C THR A 371 5.11 4.89 -27.26
N VAL A 372 5.23 4.27 -26.09
CA VAL A 372 6.50 3.68 -25.62
C VAL A 372 6.78 2.41 -26.43
N ALA A 373 7.94 2.37 -27.08
CA ALA A 373 8.37 1.21 -27.87
C ALA A 373 9.00 0.13 -26.98
N THR A 374 9.88 0.54 -26.07
CA THR A 374 10.59 -0.37 -25.16
C THR A 374 10.46 0.13 -23.72
N PRO A 375 9.65 -0.52 -22.86
CA PRO A 375 9.47 -0.11 -21.46
C PRO A 375 10.78 -0.04 -20.67
N ALA A 376 11.76 -0.90 -20.95
CA ALA A 376 13.08 -0.84 -20.31
C ALA A 376 13.91 0.42 -20.67
N LYS A 377 13.47 1.21 -21.64
CA LYS A 377 14.10 2.44 -22.12
C LYS A 377 13.33 3.70 -21.75
N HIS A 378 12.17 3.57 -21.11
CA HIS A 378 11.33 4.70 -20.69
C HIS A 378 11.29 4.72 -19.17
N VAL A 379 11.84 5.80 -18.58
CA VAL A 379 12.06 5.95 -17.13
C VAL A 379 13.19 5.05 -16.56
N ASN A 380 14.31 4.96 -17.28
CA ASN A 380 15.52 4.23 -16.83
C ASN A 380 16.68 5.13 -16.36
N GLY A 381 16.43 6.44 -16.23
CA GLY A 381 17.40 7.43 -15.77
C GLY A 381 18.47 7.85 -16.79
N VAL A 382 18.38 7.36 -18.04
CA VAL A 382 19.31 7.76 -19.11
C VAL A 382 18.56 8.24 -20.35
N ALA A 383 19.14 9.19 -21.07
CA ALA A 383 18.63 9.58 -22.39
C ALA A 383 19.10 8.56 -23.43
N ASP A 384 18.23 7.63 -23.81
CA ASP A 384 18.53 6.62 -24.85
C ASP A 384 18.32 7.19 -26.25
N PHE A 385 19.34 7.06 -27.10
CA PHE A 385 19.30 7.48 -28.49
C PHE A 385 20.09 6.49 -29.35
N VAL A 386 19.63 6.22 -30.58
CA VAL A 386 20.29 5.25 -31.49
C VAL A 386 20.84 5.95 -32.72
N PRO A 387 22.18 6.07 -32.86
CA PRO A 387 22.77 6.57 -34.08
C PRO A 387 22.79 5.47 -35.18
N PRO A 388 22.81 5.87 -36.47
CA PRO A 388 22.76 7.25 -36.95
C PRO A 388 21.36 7.85 -36.88
N TYR A 389 21.26 9.14 -36.53
CA TYR A 389 19.98 9.85 -36.53
C TYR A 389 19.70 10.35 -37.96
N GLY A 390 18.57 9.94 -38.53
CA GLY A 390 18.28 10.21 -39.94
C GLY A 390 19.32 9.60 -40.89
N ALA A 391 19.85 10.40 -41.82
CA ALA A 391 20.67 9.90 -42.92
C ALA A 391 22.13 9.57 -42.51
N SER A 392 22.78 10.45 -41.73
CA SER A 392 24.18 10.28 -41.35
C SER A 392 24.60 11.01 -40.07
N LEU A 393 23.66 11.59 -39.32
CA LEU A 393 24.00 12.38 -38.14
C LEU A 393 24.54 11.47 -37.03
N THR A 394 25.64 11.89 -36.42
CA THR A 394 26.24 11.24 -35.25
C THR A 394 26.45 12.27 -34.15
N ARG A 395 26.30 11.85 -32.88
CA ARG A 395 26.58 12.68 -31.71
C ARG A 395 27.80 12.13 -30.98
N ASN A 396 28.79 12.98 -30.74
CA ASN A 396 29.93 12.64 -29.89
C ASN A 396 29.50 12.74 -28.43
N SER A 397 29.51 11.63 -27.70
CA SER A 397 29.09 11.57 -26.30
C SER A 397 30.01 12.33 -25.34
N GLY A 398 31.29 12.51 -25.68
CA GLY A 398 32.25 13.22 -24.83
C GLY A 398 32.18 14.74 -24.96
N THR A 399 31.84 15.27 -26.14
CA THR A 399 31.72 16.72 -26.38
C THR A 399 30.27 17.20 -26.47
N GLY A 400 29.31 16.29 -26.61
CA GLY A 400 27.91 16.61 -26.86
C GLY A 400 27.64 17.21 -28.25
N THR A 401 28.60 17.14 -29.17
CA THR A 401 28.50 17.77 -30.50
C THR A 401 27.98 16.82 -31.57
N CYS A 402 27.14 17.33 -32.46
CA CYS A 402 26.58 16.64 -33.61
C CYS A 402 27.38 16.91 -34.88
N THR A 403 27.58 15.89 -35.72
CA THR A 403 28.24 16.01 -37.03
C THR A 403 27.60 15.08 -38.03
N GLY A 404 27.32 15.59 -39.23
CA GLY A 404 26.68 14.86 -40.32
C GLY A 404 25.46 15.60 -40.85
N THR A 405 24.59 14.86 -41.55
CA THR A 405 23.37 15.41 -42.15
C THR A 405 22.15 14.74 -41.55
N CYS A 406 21.19 15.55 -41.11
CA CYS A 406 19.86 15.10 -40.70
C CYS A 406 18.82 15.79 -41.59
N HIS A 407 18.02 15.01 -42.31
CA HIS A 407 17.15 15.51 -43.39
C HIS A 407 17.92 16.37 -44.40
N THR A 408 17.71 17.68 -44.40
CA THR A 408 18.36 18.65 -45.30
C THR A 408 19.39 19.53 -44.61
N GLU A 409 19.53 19.43 -43.29
CA GLU A 409 20.40 20.29 -42.49
C GLU A 409 21.74 19.60 -42.16
N THR A 410 22.82 20.38 -42.24
CA THR A 410 24.19 19.89 -42.00
C THR A 410 24.72 20.44 -40.69
N HIS A 411 25.15 19.54 -39.81
CA HIS A 411 25.75 19.89 -38.53
C HIS A 411 27.27 19.77 -38.62
N SER A 412 27.98 20.82 -38.21
CA SER A 412 29.45 20.88 -38.26
C SER A 412 30.07 21.04 -36.87
N ALA A 413 30.14 19.92 -36.12
CA ALA A 413 30.54 19.91 -34.71
C ALA A 413 29.70 20.86 -33.83
N GLU A 414 28.41 20.97 -34.15
CA GLU A 414 27.46 21.82 -33.45
C GLU A 414 27.10 21.22 -32.10
N ARG A 415 27.01 22.07 -31.08
CA ARG A 415 26.66 21.63 -29.73
C ARG A 415 25.15 21.37 -29.62
N TRP A 416 24.80 20.41 -28.78
CA TRP A 416 23.40 20.13 -28.43
C TRP A 416 22.81 21.17 -27.46
N ASP A 417 23.66 21.89 -26.72
CA ASP A 417 23.32 22.86 -25.68
C ASP A 417 23.55 24.32 -26.08
#